data_AF-A0AAN9AH19-F1
#
_entry.id   AF-A0AAN9AH19-F1
#
_cell.length_a   1.000
_cell.length_b   1.000
_cell.length_c   1.000
_cell.angle_alpha   90.00
_cell.angle_beta   90.00
_cell.angle_gamma   90.00
#
_symmetry.space_group_name_H-M   'P 1'
#
loop_
_entity.id
_entity.type
_entity.pdbx_description
1 polymer ?
#
loop_
_entity_poly.entity_id
_entity_poly.type
_entity_poly.pdbx_seq_one_letter_code
_entity_poly.pdbx_strand_id
1 'polypeptide(L)'
;MSTEDAEYCERKLSSDRTLHSIREGFFKDYLDEIDYLLTQDFIDDFGQIKTDQERLVQIWNFKPIHKLKIRRFYKMKNREKSEIFRSQGNQAFQQLKNEEAIAYYSQAILLAPHNQVGENLSLGYANRSAVFFHQKKYQLCLDDIQLAIESGYPTRLMYKVLDRRGHCLVKLGLYEEASSNFANAIVALHGSELNAKKKQHLTRDLEAKRLQCSGKTNEKTDKVLESKACVFGNVNTSLPSASSAITVNQSETQGKKTYVGGCRTLTIPQVSRYAVARDSIPAGSILMAEKPYATAMKVDKISKLCFNCFKRLVAPVACTWCSSVSFCSAGCRNLALATHHKWECNYYDFLVDSGMSLNCFLSLRIITQHTLAFFQKIRPRLQEKVRLPSSEFPHSPSDYLSVYQLVGLEEHRQPNSFIPLTIMASFLLKLLQRANYFDRNEETGEHLWSQE
;
A
#
# COMPACT_ATOMS: atom_id res chain seq x y z
N MET A 1 -4.20 24.78 -32.82
CA MET A 1 -3.45 24.64 -31.56
C MET A 1 -2.47 23.51 -31.75
N SER A 2 -1.19 23.84 -31.89
CA SER A 2 -0.14 22.87 -32.18
C SER A 2 0.21 22.10 -30.91
N THR A 3 0.80 20.93 -31.06
CA THR A 3 1.34 20.10 -29.97
C THR A 3 2.39 20.84 -29.12
N GLU A 4 2.98 21.92 -29.64
CA GLU A 4 3.88 22.82 -28.90
C GLU A 4 3.13 23.71 -27.90
N ASP A 5 1.86 24.07 -28.16
CA ASP A 5 1.03 24.81 -27.20
C ASP A 5 0.60 23.93 -26.00
N ALA A 6 0.48 22.62 -26.22
CA ALA A 6 0.21 21.63 -25.18
C ALA A 6 1.45 21.37 -24.30
N GLU A 7 2.63 21.31 -24.90
CA GLU A 7 3.90 21.18 -24.16
C GLU A 7 4.28 22.47 -23.41
N TYR A 8 3.92 23.65 -23.94
CA TYR A 8 4.08 24.93 -23.23
C TYR A 8 3.14 25.02 -22.00
N CYS A 9 1.96 24.39 -22.05
CA CYS A 9 1.09 24.21 -20.89
C CYS A 9 1.67 23.21 -19.86
N GLU A 10 2.37 22.16 -20.28
CA GLU A 10 2.99 21.20 -19.36
C GLU A 10 4.21 21.75 -18.63
N ARG A 11 5.00 22.63 -19.26
CA ARG A 11 6.15 23.28 -18.59
C ARG A 11 5.73 24.29 -17.51
N LYS A 12 4.48 24.74 -17.51
CA LYS A 12 3.89 25.52 -16.41
C LYS A 12 3.39 24.67 -15.24
N LEU A 13 3.59 23.34 -15.27
CA LEU A 13 3.28 22.43 -14.16
C LEU A 13 4.45 22.21 -13.18
N SER A 14 5.54 22.97 -13.29
CA SER A 14 6.77 22.73 -12.49
C SER A 14 7.07 23.73 -11.37
N SER A 15 6.24 24.73 -11.03
CA SER A 15 6.62 25.66 -9.95
C SER A 15 5.57 26.13 -8.94
N ASP A 16 4.26 25.96 -9.11
CA ASP A 16 3.29 26.53 -8.13
C ASP A 16 2.08 25.64 -7.80
N ARG A 17 2.21 24.31 -7.93
CA ARG A 17 1.08 23.38 -7.68
C ARG A 17 1.36 22.23 -6.72
N THR A 18 2.44 22.27 -5.95
CA THR A 18 2.77 21.19 -5.00
C THR A 18 1.86 21.11 -3.76
N LEU A 19 0.89 22.02 -3.61
CA LEU A 19 -0.08 22.04 -2.51
C LEU A 19 -1.55 22.16 -2.93
N HIS A 20 -1.84 22.17 -4.22
CA HIS A 20 -3.22 22.30 -4.71
C HIS A 20 -3.62 21.07 -5.51
N SER A 21 -3.85 19.97 -4.78
CA SER A 21 -4.73 18.92 -5.26
C SER A 21 -6.15 19.50 -5.24
N ILE A 22 -6.71 19.73 -6.43
CA ILE A 22 -8.14 19.87 -6.76
C ILE A 22 -9.05 20.24 -5.56
N ARG A 23 -9.00 21.50 -5.12
CA ARG A 23 -10.05 22.31 -4.44
C ARG A 23 -11.00 21.73 -3.36
N GLU A 24 -10.73 20.61 -2.69
CA GLU A 24 -11.65 20.11 -1.63
C GLU A 24 -10.92 19.58 -0.38
N GLY A 25 -10.19 20.44 0.34
CA GLY A 25 -9.65 20.06 1.64
C GLY A 25 -9.17 21.23 2.49
N PHE A 26 -9.22 21.06 3.82
CA PHE A 26 -9.03 22.16 4.78
C PHE A 26 -7.60 22.72 4.82
N PHE A 27 -6.60 21.99 4.30
CA PHE A 27 -5.21 22.40 4.45
C PHE A 27 -4.87 23.65 3.63
N LYS A 28 -5.54 23.84 2.48
CA LYS A 28 -5.37 25.04 1.69
C LYS A 28 -5.85 26.27 2.48
N ASP A 29 -7.06 26.22 3.01
CA ASP A 29 -7.62 27.34 3.77
C ASP A 29 -6.76 27.65 5.00
N TYR A 30 -6.25 26.60 5.66
CA TYR A 30 -5.27 26.74 6.73
C TYR A 30 -3.96 27.42 6.28
N LEU A 31 -3.45 27.10 5.09
CA LEU A 31 -2.27 27.80 4.55
C LEU A 31 -2.56 29.28 4.27
N ASP A 32 -3.71 29.58 3.67
CA ASP A 32 -4.14 30.95 3.35
C ASP A 32 -4.31 31.78 4.66
N GLU A 33 -4.86 31.18 5.72
CA GLU A 33 -4.93 31.79 7.06
C GLU A 33 -3.55 32.08 7.67
N ILE A 34 -2.59 31.15 7.49
CA ILE A 34 -1.23 31.33 8.00
C ILE A 34 -0.50 32.41 7.21
N ASP A 35 -0.61 32.40 5.88
CA ASP A 35 0.01 33.36 4.98
C ASP A 35 -0.42 34.80 5.31
N TYR A 36 -1.71 35.02 5.59
CA TYR A 36 -2.23 36.31 6.04
C TYR A 36 -1.61 36.82 7.35
N LEU A 37 -1.10 35.92 8.21
CA LEU A 37 -0.46 36.26 9.48
C LEU A 37 1.06 36.44 9.36
N LEU A 38 1.66 36.16 8.20
CA LEU A 38 3.08 36.33 7.98
C LEU A 38 3.40 37.79 7.66
N THR A 39 4.28 38.38 8.46
CA THR A 39 4.86 39.71 8.18
C THR A 39 5.94 39.61 7.10
N GLN A 40 6.20 40.70 6.37
CA GLN A 40 7.30 40.75 5.40
C GLN A 40 8.66 40.41 6.05
N ASP A 41 8.93 40.94 7.25
CA ASP A 41 10.17 40.65 7.99
C ASP A 41 10.36 39.14 8.23
N PHE A 42 9.30 38.43 8.64
CA PHE A 42 9.33 36.98 8.81
C PHE A 42 9.68 36.25 7.51
N ILE A 43 9.08 36.69 6.39
CA ILE A 43 9.31 36.09 5.07
C ILE A 43 10.75 36.30 4.63
N ASP A 44 11.28 37.51 4.82
CA ASP A 44 12.65 37.87 4.46
C ASP A 44 13.66 37.10 5.32
N ASP A 45 13.45 37.03 6.63
CA ASP A 45 14.25 36.24 7.57
C ASP A 45 14.24 34.75 7.21
N PHE A 46 13.05 34.19 6.95
CA PHE A 46 12.88 32.80 6.56
C PHE A 46 13.61 32.51 5.24
N GLY A 47 13.59 33.45 4.30
CA GLY A 47 14.28 33.32 3.02
C GLY A 47 15.80 33.25 3.12
N GLN A 48 16.39 33.71 4.23
CA GLN A 48 17.83 33.59 4.47
C GLN A 48 18.24 32.21 5.00
N ILE A 49 17.30 31.41 5.52
CA ILE A 49 17.62 30.11 6.11
C ILE A 49 18.09 29.11 5.05
N LYS A 50 19.21 28.43 5.36
CA LYS A 50 19.88 27.50 4.44
C LYS A 50 19.56 26.03 4.69
N THR A 51 19.11 25.67 5.90
CA THR A 51 18.85 24.27 6.25
C THR A 51 17.37 24.01 6.53
N ASP A 52 16.88 22.84 6.13
CA ASP A 52 15.51 22.43 6.43
C ASP A 52 15.23 22.28 7.94
N GLN A 53 16.25 21.93 8.71
CA GLN A 53 16.15 21.87 10.17
C GLN A 53 15.82 23.23 10.77
N GLU A 54 16.54 24.29 10.38
CA GLU A 54 16.30 25.64 10.86
C GLU A 54 14.96 26.19 10.34
N ARG A 55 14.60 25.91 9.09
CA ARG A 55 13.28 26.28 8.52
C ARG A 55 12.16 25.70 9.38
N LEU A 56 12.27 24.41 9.71
CA LEU A 56 11.30 23.72 10.54
C LEU A 56 11.22 24.33 11.95
N VAL A 57 12.35 24.67 12.57
CA VAL A 57 12.38 25.33 13.89
C VAL A 57 11.70 26.69 13.85
N GLN A 58 11.96 27.51 12.83
CA GLN A 58 11.33 28.83 12.70
C GLN A 58 9.80 28.71 12.56
N ILE A 59 9.31 27.84 11.67
CA ILE A 59 7.87 27.60 11.50
C ILE A 59 7.25 26.97 12.75
N TRP A 60 7.95 26.07 13.42
CA TRP A 60 7.45 25.45 14.65
C TRP A 60 7.25 26.48 15.77
N ASN A 61 8.13 27.48 15.87
CA ASN A 61 8.02 28.56 16.85
C ASN A 61 6.93 29.60 16.48
N PHE A 62 6.42 29.59 15.24
CA PHE A 62 5.32 30.46 14.83
C PHE A 62 3.99 29.96 15.43
N LYS A 63 3.58 30.58 16.55
CA LYS A 63 2.40 30.17 17.36
C LYS A 63 1.14 29.82 16.56
N PRO A 64 0.74 30.57 15.50
CA PRO A 64 -0.45 30.23 14.72
C PRO A 64 -0.45 28.82 14.11
N ILE A 65 0.73 28.23 13.83
CA ILE A 65 0.85 26.86 13.29
C ILE A 65 0.24 25.81 14.22
N HIS A 66 0.09 26.12 15.51
CA HIS A 66 -0.44 25.19 16.50
C HIS A 66 -1.96 25.25 16.66
N LYS A 67 -2.65 26.15 15.93
CA LYS A 67 -4.13 26.20 15.87
C LYS A 67 -4.70 24.94 15.23
N LEU A 68 -4.06 24.43 14.18
CA LEU A 68 -4.47 23.17 13.54
C LEU A 68 -4.15 21.98 14.44
N LYS A 69 -5.19 21.30 14.90
CA LYS A 69 -5.08 20.08 15.71
C LYS A 69 -5.34 18.86 14.84
N ILE A 70 -4.38 17.94 14.81
CA ILE A 70 -4.58 16.61 14.22
C ILE A 70 -5.59 15.86 15.08
N ARG A 71 -6.67 15.39 14.45
CA ARG A 71 -7.73 14.62 15.11
C ARG A 71 -7.75 13.21 14.53
N ARG A 72 -7.97 12.22 15.42
CA ARG A 72 -8.29 10.86 15.01
C ARG A 72 -9.61 10.89 14.25
N PHE A 73 -9.54 10.72 12.94
CA PHE A 73 -10.69 10.72 12.07
C PHE A 73 -10.45 9.74 10.92
N TYR A 74 -11.28 8.71 10.93
CA TYR A 74 -11.25 7.60 9.99
C TYR A 74 -12.63 6.93 10.00
N LYS A 75 -13.00 6.31 8.88
CA LYS A 75 -14.24 5.53 8.80
C LYS A 75 -14.10 4.27 9.63
N MET A 76 -14.90 4.20 10.69
CA MET A 76 -14.95 3.06 11.58
C MET A 76 -15.78 1.92 10.98
N LYS A 77 -15.46 0.70 11.39
CA LYS A 77 -16.25 -0.49 11.14
C LYS A 77 -17.64 -0.36 11.79
N ASN A 78 -18.65 -0.93 11.16
CA ASN A 78 -20.04 -0.86 11.60
C ASN A 78 -20.71 -2.22 11.43
N ARG A 79 -21.07 -2.83 12.56
CA ARG A 79 -21.68 -4.16 12.63
C ARG A 79 -23.03 -4.23 11.92
N GLU A 80 -23.93 -3.29 12.20
CA GLU A 80 -25.28 -3.28 11.65
C GLU A 80 -25.27 -3.13 10.12
N LYS A 81 -24.46 -2.20 9.60
CA LYS A 81 -24.28 -2.05 8.15
C LYS A 81 -23.67 -3.30 7.52
N SER A 82 -22.72 -3.95 8.20
CA SER A 82 -22.16 -5.23 7.75
C SER A 82 -23.25 -6.31 7.64
N GLU A 83 -24.14 -6.42 8.63
CA GLU A 83 -25.27 -7.37 8.63
C GLU A 83 -26.28 -7.09 7.51
N ILE A 84 -26.60 -5.82 7.24
CA ILE A 84 -27.46 -5.40 6.14
C ILE A 84 -26.87 -5.84 4.80
N PHE A 85 -25.61 -5.49 4.53
CA PHE A 85 -24.94 -5.87 3.29
C PHE A 85 -24.81 -7.38 3.13
N ARG A 86 -24.54 -8.12 4.22
CA ARG A 86 -24.52 -9.59 4.18
C ARG A 86 -25.89 -10.16 3.81
N SER A 87 -26.96 -9.58 4.34
CA SER A 87 -28.34 -10.00 4.02
C SER A 87 -28.70 -9.70 2.56
N GLN A 88 -28.30 -8.56 2.02
CA GLN A 88 -28.43 -8.23 0.60
C GLN A 88 -27.62 -9.21 -0.27
N GLY A 89 -26.41 -9.56 0.14
CA GLY A 89 -25.61 -10.58 -0.52
C GLY A 89 -26.29 -11.95 -0.56
N ASN A 90 -26.95 -12.36 0.53
CA ASN A 90 -27.73 -13.59 0.59
C ASN A 90 -28.89 -13.59 -0.43
N GLN A 91 -29.62 -12.47 -0.51
CA GLN A 91 -30.72 -12.30 -1.48
C GLN A 91 -30.20 -12.37 -2.91
N ALA A 92 -29.12 -11.64 -3.22
CA ALA A 92 -28.50 -11.66 -4.56
C ALA A 92 -27.99 -13.06 -4.93
N PHE A 93 -27.39 -13.78 -3.97
CA PHE A 93 -26.90 -15.15 -4.18
C PHE A 93 -28.05 -16.13 -4.46
N GLN A 94 -29.16 -16.04 -3.73
CA GLN A 94 -30.36 -16.84 -4.01
C GLN A 94 -30.95 -16.56 -5.40
N GLN A 95 -30.82 -15.31 -5.88
CA GLN A 95 -31.23 -14.91 -7.23
C GLN A 95 -30.19 -15.24 -8.32
N LEU A 96 -29.11 -15.95 -7.98
CA LEU A 96 -28.00 -16.29 -8.89
C LEU A 96 -27.26 -15.06 -9.47
N LYS A 97 -27.41 -13.89 -8.86
CA LYS A 97 -26.72 -12.64 -9.21
C LYS A 97 -25.34 -12.60 -8.57
N ASN A 98 -24.42 -13.41 -9.10
CA ASN A 98 -23.12 -13.67 -8.48
C ASN A 98 -22.26 -12.40 -8.29
N GLU A 99 -22.19 -11.51 -9.27
CA GLU A 99 -21.37 -10.29 -9.17
C GLU A 99 -21.91 -9.31 -8.12
N GLU A 100 -23.24 -9.14 -8.04
CA GLU A 100 -23.88 -8.35 -6.98
C GLU A 100 -23.65 -8.99 -5.60
N ALA A 101 -23.78 -10.31 -5.49
CA ALA A 101 -23.52 -11.03 -4.25
C ALA A 101 -22.07 -10.83 -3.78
N ILE A 102 -21.08 -10.93 -4.68
CA ILE A 102 -19.66 -10.67 -4.36
C ILE A 102 -19.48 -9.22 -3.88
N ALA A 103 -20.10 -8.24 -4.54
CA ALA A 103 -20.01 -6.84 -4.15
C ALA A 103 -20.60 -6.61 -2.75
N TYR A 104 -21.81 -7.11 -2.48
CA TYR A 104 -22.46 -6.98 -1.18
C TYR A 104 -21.71 -7.70 -0.06
N TYR A 105 -21.28 -8.95 -0.25
CA TYR A 105 -20.47 -9.63 0.76
C TYR A 105 -19.13 -8.94 0.99
N SER A 106 -18.52 -8.37 -0.05
CA SER A 106 -17.29 -7.59 0.11
C SER A 106 -17.51 -6.33 0.95
N GLN A 107 -18.60 -5.58 0.73
CA GLN A 107 -18.94 -4.45 1.59
C GLN A 107 -19.20 -4.88 3.04
N ALA A 108 -19.90 -6.01 3.23
CA ALA A 108 -20.11 -6.58 4.56
C ALA A 108 -18.78 -6.87 5.29
N ILE A 109 -17.82 -7.48 4.59
CA ILE A 109 -16.48 -7.78 5.11
C ILE A 109 -15.71 -6.50 5.48
N LEU A 110 -15.72 -5.48 4.61
CA LEU A 110 -14.98 -4.22 4.85
C LEU A 110 -15.50 -3.48 6.10
N LEU A 111 -16.81 -3.57 6.35
CA LEU A 111 -17.49 -2.92 7.48
C LEU A 111 -17.48 -3.76 8.77
N ALA A 112 -17.23 -5.07 8.70
CA ALA A 112 -17.30 -5.94 9.87
C ALA A 112 -16.21 -5.60 10.91
N PRO A 113 -16.55 -5.43 12.20
CA PRO A 113 -15.60 -5.36 13.31
C PRO A 113 -14.72 -6.62 13.42
N HIS A 114 -13.44 -6.45 13.76
CA HIS A 114 -12.49 -7.56 13.98
C HIS A 114 -12.24 -7.86 15.48
N ASN A 115 -12.53 -6.91 16.36
CA ASN A 115 -12.21 -6.94 17.79
C ASN A 115 -13.22 -7.74 18.65
N GLN A 116 -14.41 -7.99 18.11
CA GLN A 116 -15.37 -8.95 18.66
C GLN A 116 -15.20 -10.22 17.85
N VAL A 117 -14.97 -11.37 18.49
CA VAL A 117 -14.98 -12.69 17.84
C VAL A 117 -16.23 -12.76 16.97
N GLY A 118 -16.03 -12.60 15.66
CA GLY A 118 -17.00 -11.91 14.82
C GLY A 118 -17.72 -12.89 13.93
N GLU A 119 -18.92 -13.29 14.33
CA GLU A 119 -19.81 -14.03 13.43
C GLU A 119 -19.95 -13.30 12.09
N ASN A 120 -20.06 -11.96 12.06
CA ASN A 120 -20.26 -11.24 10.80
C ASN A 120 -19.07 -11.27 9.84
N LEU A 121 -17.84 -11.08 10.32
CA LEU A 121 -16.65 -11.10 9.45
C LEU A 121 -16.45 -12.51 8.88
N SER A 122 -16.47 -13.52 9.75
CA SER A 122 -16.29 -14.91 9.35
C SER A 122 -17.42 -15.41 8.44
N LEU A 123 -18.68 -15.08 8.75
CA LEU A 123 -19.82 -15.39 7.88
C LEU A 123 -19.75 -14.64 6.55
N GLY A 124 -19.24 -13.41 6.52
CA GLY A 124 -19.03 -12.65 5.29
C GLY A 124 -18.09 -13.39 4.32
N TYR A 125 -16.91 -13.79 4.81
CA TYR A 125 -15.96 -14.60 4.02
C TYR A 125 -16.54 -15.98 3.66
N ALA A 126 -17.22 -16.65 4.57
CA ALA A 126 -17.86 -17.94 4.31
C ALA A 126 -18.99 -17.85 3.27
N ASN A 127 -19.71 -16.74 3.20
CA ASN A 127 -20.76 -16.55 2.19
C ASN A 127 -20.14 -16.18 0.83
N ARG A 128 -19.12 -15.32 0.81
CA ARG A 128 -18.42 -14.95 -0.44
C ARG A 128 -17.68 -16.14 -1.07
N SER A 129 -17.05 -17.00 -0.27
CA SER A 129 -16.47 -18.26 -0.78
C SER A 129 -17.50 -19.18 -1.43
N ALA A 130 -18.77 -19.14 -1.02
CA ALA A 130 -19.83 -19.89 -1.69
C ALA A 130 -20.00 -19.43 -3.14
N VAL A 131 -20.01 -18.11 -3.35
CA VAL A 131 -20.13 -17.53 -4.69
C VAL A 131 -18.91 -17.88 -5.55
N PHE A 132 -17.70 -17.78 -5.00
CA PHE A 132 -16.47 -18.15 -5.72
C PHE A 132 -16.43 -19.64 -6.09
N PHE A 133 -16.94 -20.51 -5.22
CA PHE A 133 -17.10 -21.92 -5.52
C PHE A 133 -18.03 -22.14 -6.73
N HIS A 134 -19.19 -21.49 -6.76
CA HIS A 134 -20.10 -21.56 -7.91
C HIS A 134 -19.49 -21.00 -9.21
N GLN A 135 -18.64 -19.98 -9.10
CA GLN A 135 -17.88 -19.42 -10.24
C GLN A 135 -16.64 -20.24 -10.62
N LYS A 136 -16.38 -21.39 -9.97
CA LYS A 136 -15.18 -22.24 -10.17
C LYS A 136 -13.85 -21.51 -9.90
N LYS A 137 -13.88 -20.40 -9.14
CA LYS A 137 -12.69 -19.66 -8.72
C LYS A 137 -12.13 -20.30 -7.44
N TYR A 138 -11.62 -21.52 -7.57
CA TYR A 138 -11.31 -22.38 -6.42
C TYR A 138 -10.25 -21.80 -5.47
N GLN A 139 -9.20 -21.15 -5.99
CA GLN A 139 -8.19 -20.52 -5.15
C GLN A 139 -8.78 -19.39 -4.28
N LEU A 140 -9.58 -18.50 -4.87
CA LEU A 140 -10.25 -17.42 -4.11
C LEU A 140 -11.22 -17.98 -3.08
N CYS A 141 -11.89 -19.10 -3.39
CA CYS A 141 -12.74 -19.79 -2.44
C CYS A 141 -11.93 -20.34 -1.25
N LEU A 142 -10.76 -20.95 -1.49
CA LEU A 142 -9.88 -21.43 -0.43
C LEU A 142 -9.36 -20.29 0.45
N ASP A 143 -8.92 -19.18 -0.16
CA ASP A 143 -8.42 -18.00 0.54
C ASP A 143 -9.51 -17.41 1.47
N ASP A 144 -10.75 -17.29 0.98
CA ASP A 144 -11.89 -16.82 1.79
C ASP A 144 -12.28 -17.82 2.90
N ILE A 145 -12.22 -19.13 2.65
CA ILE A 145 -12.49 -20.13 3.70
C ILE A 145 -11.45 -20.03 4.81
N GLN A 146 -10.17 -19.88 4.46
CA GLN A 146 -9.10 -19.71 5.43
C GLN A 146 -9.32 -18.45 6.28
N LEU A 147 -9.63 -17.32 5.64
CA LEU A 147 -9.97 -16.07 6.32
C LEU A 147 -11.20 -16.20 7.22
N ALA A 148 -12.22 -16.94 6.80
CA ALA A 148 -13.40 -17.20 7.61
C ALA A 148 -13.03 -17.94 8.91
N ILE A 149 -12.25 -19.03 8.79
CA ILE A 149 -11.81 -19.85 9.92
C ILE A 149 -10.96 -19.03 10.90
N GLU A 150 -9.96 -18.30 10.39
CA GLU A 150 -9.10 -17.42 11.19
C GLU A 150 -9.87 -16.30 11.90
N SER A 151 -11.01 -15.89 11.33
CA SER A 151 -11.88 -14.86 11.91
C SER A 151 -12.90 -15.41 12.92
N GLY A 152 -12.79 -16.69 13.32
CA GLY A 152 -13.66 -17.31 14.32
C GLY A 152 -14.98 -17.83 13.74
N TYR A 153 -14.95 -18.49 12.58
CA TYR A 153 -16.14 -19.08 11.97
C TYR A 153 -16.86 -20.05 12.94
N PRO A 154 -18.20 -19.99 13.09
CA PRO A 154 -18.91 -20.76 14.12
C PRO A 154 -18.68 -22.27 14.01
N THR A 155 -18.27 -22.90 15.11
CA THR A 155 -18.00 -24.35 15.19
C THR A 155 -19.19 -25.18 14.70
N ARG A 156 -20.42 -24.79 15.06
CA ARG A 156 -21.67 -25.45 14.64
C ARG A 156 -21.88 -25.48 13.11
N LEU A 157 -21.26 -24.56 12.39
CA LEU A 157 -21.33 -24.44 10.92
C LEU A 157 -20.05 -24.90 10.21
N MET A 158 -18.99 -25.24 10.95
CA MET A 158 -17.64 -25.49 10.42
C MET A 158 -17.62 -26.57 9.32
N TYR A 159 -18.44 -27.61 9.48
CA TYR A 159 -18.57 -28.68 8.48
C TYR A 159 -18.92 -28.15 7.06
N LYS A 160 -19.65 -27.03 6.94
CA LYS A 160 -20.05 -26.45 5.65
C LYS A 160 -18.86 -25.88 4.86
N VAL A 161 -17.98 -25.15 5.53
CA VAL A 161 -16.81 -24.55 4.87
C VAL A 161 -15.74 -25.61 4.62
N LEU A 162 -15.63 -26.61 5.50
CA LEU A 162 -14.74 -27.74 5.29
C LEU A 162 -15.20 -28.61 4.10
N ASP A 163 -16.49 -28.95 3.98
CA ASP A 163 -16.99 -29.67 2.80
C ASP A 163 -16.63 -28.90 1.50
N ARG A 164 -16.92 -27.59 1.45
CA ARG A 164 -16.58 -26.73 0.30
C ARG A 164 -15.07 -26.70 0.01
N ARG A 165 -14.23 -26.57 1.04
CA ARG A 165 -12.75 -26.60 0.93
C ARG A 165 -12.29 -27.92 0.32
N GLY A 166 -12.85 -29.04 0.74
CA GLY A 166 -12.51 -30.37 0.22
C GLY A 166 -12.81 -30.46 -1.28
N HIS A 167 -13.97 -29.97 -1.71
CA HIS A 167 -14.29 -29.90 -3.15
C HIS A 167 -13.32 -29.02 -3.93
N CYS A 168 -12.96 -27.85 -3.42
CA CYS A 168 -11.96 -26.99 -4.06
C CYS A 168 -10.62 -27.72 -4.23
N LEU A 169 -10.15 -28.41 -3.18
CA LEU A 169 -8.89 -29.16 -3.20
C LEU A 169 -8.94 -30.30 -4.24
N VAL A 170 -10.04 -31.05 -4.31
CA VAL A 170 -10.26 -32.07 -5.36
C VAL A 170 -10.19 -31.44 -6.75
N LYS A 171 -10.82 -30.28 -6.96
CA LYS A 171 -10.82 -29.59 -8.26
C LYS A 171 -9.46 -28.99 -8.64
N LEU A 172 -8.56 -28.81 -7.69
CA LEU A 172 -7.19 -28.37 -7.90
C LEU A 172 -6.19 -29.54 -7.95
N GLY A 173 -6.66 -30.79 -7.90
CA GLY A 173 -5.81 -31.98 -7.92
C GLY A 173 -5.03 -32.24 -6.63
N LEU A 174 -5.39 -31.59 -5.52
CA LEU A 174 -4.77 -31.73 -4.20
C LEU A 174 -5.51 -32.78 -3.37
N TYR A 175 -5.43 -34.04 -3.79
CA TYR A 175 -6.25 -35.13 -3.28
C TYR A 175 -5.91 -35.55 -1.84
N GLU A 176 -4.63 -35.53 -1.46
CA GLU A 176 -4.22 -35.85 -0.08
C GLU A 176 -4.76 -34.82 0.92
N GLU A 177 -4.61 -33.53 0.62
CA GLU A 177 -5.17 -32.44 1.42
C GLU A 177 -6.69 -32.50 1.46
N ALA A 178 -7.34 -32.80 0.33
CA ALA A 178 -8.79 -32.96 0.27
C ALA A 178 -9.28 -34.09 1.20
N SER A 179 -8.61 -35.25 1.17
CA SER A 179 -8.94 -36.41 2.01
C SER A 179 -8.86 -36.07 3.50
N SER A 180 -7.75 -35.46 3.93
CA SER A 180 -7.56 -34.97 5.31
C SER A 180 -8.64 -33.95 5.69
N ASN A 181 -8.95 -33.02 4.79
CA ASN A 181 -9.96 -32.00 5.02
C ASN A 181 -11.39 -32.58 5.15
N PHE A 182 -11.76 -33.59 4.34
CA PHE A 182 -13.05 -34.28 4.50
C PHE A 182 -13.14 -35.06 5.83
N ALA A 183 -12.03 -35.64 6.31
CA ALA A 183 -12.00 -36.23 7.64
C ALA A 183 -12.27 -35.18 8.74
N ASN A 184 -11.66 -34.00 8.63
CA ASN A 184 -11.93 -32.87 9.54
C ASN A 184 -13.39 -32.39 9.44
N ALA A 185 -13.98 -32.40 8.24
CA ALA A 185 -15.39 -32.05 8.04
C ALA A 185 -16.35 -33.00 8.78
N ILE A 186 -16.04 -34.31 8.79
CA ILE A 186 -16.82 -35.33 9.52
C ILE A 186 -16.74 -35.07 11.04
N VAL A 187 -15.55 -34.79 11.57
CA VAL A 187 -15.38 -34.45 12.99
C VAL A 187 -16.18 -33.20 13.35
N ALA A 188 -16.09 -32.15 12.53
CA ALA A 188 -16.84 -30.91 12.74
C ALA A 188 -18.37 -31.09 12.66
N LEU A 189 -18.84 -32.04 11.85
CA LEU A 189 -20.26 -32.33 11.68
C LEU A 189 -20.90 -32.87 12.98
N HIS A 190 -20.14 -33.59 13.81
CA HIS A 190 -20.64 -34.07 15.11
C HIS A 190 -21.07 -32.92 16.03
N GLY A 191 -20.32 -31.81 16.02
CA GLY A 191 -20.62 -30.58 16.77
C GLY A 191 -21.68 -29.67 16.16
N SER A 192 -22.32 -30.06 15.05
CA SER A 192 -23.39 -29.26 14.41
C SER A 192 -24.75 -29.44 15.09
N GLU A 193 -25.66 -28.49 14.87
CA GLU A 193 -27.04 -28.51 15.39
C GLU A 193 -28.02 -29.33 14.50
N LEU A 194 -27.50 -30.14 13.57
CA LEU A 194 -28.33 -30.96 12.69
C LEU A 194 -28.92 -32.18 13.42
N ASN A 195 -30.09 -32.63 12.98
CA ASN A 195 -30.68 -33.88 13.47
C ASN A 195 -29.85 -35.12 13.08
N ALA A 196 -30.01 -36.21 13.84
CA ALA A 196 -29.22 -37.44 13.67
C ALA A 196 -29.29 -38.02 12.24
N LYS A 197 -30.48 -38.01 11.61
CA LYS A 197 -30.67 -38.50 10.24
C LYS A 197 -29.84 -37.70 9.22
N LYS A 198 -29.85 -36.36 9.33
CA LYS A 198 -29.06 -35.46 8.47
C LYS A 198 -27.56 -35.62 8.71
N LYS A 199 -27.13 -35.74 9.97
CA LYS A 199 -25.73 -36.02 10.31
C LYS A 199 -25.28 -37.33 9.66
N GLN A 200 -26.04 -38.40 9.84
CA GLN A 200 -25.70 -39.71 9.27
C GLN A 200 -25.60 -39.68 7.73
N HIS A 201 -26.52 -38.99 7.05
CA HIS A 201 -26.45 -38.81 5.60
C HIS A 201 -25.19 -38.06 5.18
N LEU A 202 -24.90 -36.91 5.79
CA LEU A 202 -23.74 -36.08 5.44
C LEU A 202 -22.42 -36.78 5.77
N THR A 203 -22.35 -37.55 6.86
CA THR A 203 -21.18 -38.39 7.17
C THR A 203 -20.89 -39.37 6.05
N ARG A 204 -21.90 -40.12 5.56
CA ARG A 204 -21.72 -41.06 4.45
C ARG A 204 -21.24 -40.38 3.17
N ASP A 205 -21.79 -39.20 2.86
CA ASP A 205 -21.40 -38.41 1.69
C ASP A 205 -19.94 -37.91 1.79
N LEU A 206 -19.54 -37.38 2.95
CA LEU A 206 -18.16 -36.95 3.20
C LEU A 206 -17.18 -38.12 3.18
N GLU A 207 -17.56 -39.28 3.72
CA GLU A 207 -16.76 -40.51 3.64
C GLU A 207 -16.58 -40.95 2.19
N ALA A 208 -17.65 -40.96 1.39
CA ALA A 208 -17.56 -41.30 -0.03
C ALA A 208 -16.61 -40.35 -0.78
N LYS A 209 -16.71 -39.03 -0.55
CA LYS A 209 -15.80 -38.02 -1.13
C LYS A 209 -14.35 -38.24 -0.69
N ARG A 210 -14.13 -38.60 0.59
CA ARG A 210 -12.81 -38.92 1.13
C ARG A 210 -12.21 -40.15 0.44
N LEU A 211 -12.99 -41.23 0.28
CA LEU A 211 -12.54 -42.45 -0.40
C LEU A 211 -12.22 -42.19 -1.88
N GLN A 212 -12.95 -41.29 -2.55
CA GLN A 212 -12.66 -40.91 -3.94
C GLN A 212 -11.32 -40.17 -4.13
N CYS A 213 -10.71 -39.70 -3.04
CA CYS A 213 -9.38 -39.09 -3.05
C CYS A 213 -8.26 -40.13 -2.85
N SER A 214 -8.57 -41.29 -2.25
CA SER A 214 -7.59 -42.35 -2.00
C SER A 214 -7.07 -42.96 -3.30
N GLY A 215 -5.75 -43.11 -3.40
CA GLY A 215 -5.09 -43.71 -4.57
C GLY A 215 -4.89 -42.78 -5.76
N LYS A 216 -5.25 -41.49 -5.65
CA LYS A 216 -4.93 -40.47 -6.66
C LYS A 216 -3.64 -39.74 -6.32
N THR A 217 -2.78 -39.55 -7.31
CA THR A 217 -1.57 -38.74 -7.18
C THR A 217 -1.91 -37.26 -7.29
N ASN A 218 -1.30 -36.42 -6.44
CA ASN A 218 -1.47 -34.98 -6.54
C ASN A 218 -0.97 -34.50 -7.90
N GLU A 219 -1.74 -33.65 -8.56
CA GLU A 219 -1.28 -32.97 -9.77
C GLU A 219 -0.18 -31.98 -9.36
N LYS A 220 0.92 -31.93 -10.13
CA LYS A 220 1.91 -30.87 -9.96
C LYS A 220 1.21 -29.56 -10.33
N THR A 221 0.77 -28.80 -9.33
CA THR A 221 0.39 -27.41 -9.55
C THR A 221 1.65 -26.69 -10.03
N ASP A 222 1.67 -26.29 -11.30
CA ASP A 222 2.66 -25.33 -11.78
C ASP A 222 2.58 -24.12 -10.85
N LYS A 223 3.57 -23.98 -9.97
CA LYS A 223 3.74 -22.74 -9.22
C LYS A 223 3.82 -21.67 -10.29
N VAL A 224 2.85 -20.76 -10.30
CA VAL A 224 2.89 -19.56 -11.14
C VAL A 224 4.24 -18.92 -10.84
N LEU A 225 5.20 -19.09 -11.75
CA LEU A 225 6.49 -18.42 -11.67
C LEU A 225 6.12 -16.94 -11.72
N GLU A 226 6.32 -16.22 -10.61
CA GLU A 226 6.29 -14.77 -10.68
C GLU A 226 7.30 -14.38 -11.74
N SER A 227 6.82 -13.81 -12.85
CA SER A 227 7.69 -13.31 -13.91
C SER A 227 8.51 -12.18 -13.31
N LYS A 228 9.73 -12.48 -12.85
CA LYS A 228 10.70 -11.44 -12.54
C LYS A 228 10.87 -10.65 -13.84
N ALA A 229 10.59 -9.34 -13.78
CA ALA A 229 10.87 -8.46 -14.89
C ALA A 229 12.36 -8.62 -15.24
N CYS A 230 12.64 -9.14 -16.43
CA CYS A 230 14.00 -9.34 -16.90
C CYS A 230 14.43 -8.05 -17.61
N VAL A 231 15.50 -7.44 -17.13
CA VAL A 231 16.11 -6.30 -17.82
C VAL A 231 16.82 -6.79 -19.08
N PHE A 232 16.91 -5.94 -20.09
CA PHE A 232 17.61 -6.25 -21.34
C PHE A 232 19.10 -6.50 -21.09
N GLY A 233 19.67 -7.53 -21.73
CA GLY A 233 21.09 -7.86 -21.60
C GLY A 233 21.47 -8.36 -20.20
N ASN A 234 22.69 -8.02 -19.76
CA ASN A 234 23.16 -8.38 -18.43
C ASN A 234 22.72 -7.34 -17.38
N VAL A 235 22.90 -7.66 -16.10
CA VAL A 235 22.63 -6.73 -15.00
C VAL A 235 23.78 -5.72 -14.88
N ASN A 236 23.47 -4.45 -14.64
CA ASN A 236 24.45 -3.43 -14.31
C ASN A 236 24.97 -3.64 -12.88
N THR A 237 26.29 -3.71 -12.69
CA THR A 237 26.91 -3.97 -11.38
C THR A 237 26.73 -2.82 -10.40
N SER A 238 26.69 -1.57 -10.87
CA SER A 238 26.42 -0.38 -10.06
C SER A 238 24.92 -0.16 -9.81
N LEU A 239 24.07 -0.62 -10.74
CA LEU A 239 22.60 -0.52 -10.67
C LEU A 239 21.97 -1.90 -10.86
N PRO A 240 21.89 -2.74 -9.81
CA PRO A 240 21.43 -4.13 -9.95
C PRO A 240 20.01 -4.31 -10.50
N SER A 241 19.19 -3.25 -10.45
CA SER A 241 17.84 -3.21 -11.00
C SER A 241 17.80 -2.77 -12.48
N ALA A 242 18.95 -2.53 -13.11
CA ALA A 242 19.07 -1.98 -14.45
C ALA A 242 19.92 -2.85 -15.39
N SER A 243 19.73 -2.61 -16.70
CA SER A 243 20.49 -3.21 -17.78
C SER A 243 21.92 -2.71 -17.80
N SER A 244 22.88 -3.60 -18.09
CA SER A 244 24.26 -3.24 -18.38
C SER A 244 24.38 -2.38 -19.65
N ALA A 245 23.35 -2.30 -20.49
CA ALA A 245 23.35 -1.45 -21.68
C ALA A 245 23.28 0.06 -21.33
N ILE A 246 23.05 0.42 -20.06
CA ILE A 246 23.08 1.83 -19.60
C ILE A 246 24.17 2.05 -18.55
N THR A 247 24.66 3.28 -18.48
CA THR A 247 25.52 3.77 -17.38
C THR A 247 24.98 5.08 -16.83
N VAL A 248 25.11 5.31 -15.53
CA VAL A 248 24.73 6.57 -14.89
C VAL A 248 25.95 7.44 -14.67
N ASN A 249 25.85 8.69 -15.08
CA ASN A 249 26.88 9.71 -14.97
C ASN A 249 26.30 10.95 -14.24
N GLN A 250 27.19 11.83 -13.79
CA GLN A 250 26.85 13.14 -13.24
C GLN A 250 27.64 14.23 -13.96
N SER A 251 27.00 15.37 -14.19
CA SER A 251 27.72 16.53 -14.69
C SER A 251 28.54 17.16 -13.56
N GLU A 252 29.87 17.11 -13.68
CA GLU A 252 30.76 17.85 -12.78
C GLU A 252 30.81 19.33 -13.17
N THR A 253 30.37 20.20 -12.26
CA THR A 253 30.51 21.68 -12.27
C THR A 253 29.86 22.42 -13.44
N GLN A 254 29.42 23.66 -13.17
CA GLN A 254 28.86 24.60 -14.14
C GLN A 254 29.72 24.67 -15.41
N GLY A 255 29.21 24.11 -16.50
CA GLY A 255 29.87 24.10 -17.79
C GLY A 255 29.09 23.21 -18.74
N LYS A 256 28.86 23.71 -19.97
CA LYS A 256 28.30 22.91 -21.06
C LYS A 256 29.22 21.70 -21.30
N LYS A 257 28.82 20.51 -20.86
CA LYS A 257 29.48 19.27 -21.31
C LYS A 257 28.74 18.73 -22.53
N THR A 258 29.51 18.55 -23.58
CA THR A 258 29.12 18.03 -24.90
C THR A 258 29.33 16.52 -24.88
N TYR A 259 28.25 15.72 -24.87
CA TYR A 259 28.38 14.27 -25.05
C TYR A 259 28.29 13.90 -26.52
N VAL A 260 29.31 13.17 -27.01
CA VAL A 260 29.34 12.60 -28.37
C VAL A 260 29.01 11.12 -28.26
N GLY A 261 27.72 10.79 -28.39
CA GLY A 261 27.26 9.41 -28.54
C GLY A 261 26.76 9.20 -29.96
N GLY A 262 27.56 8.55 -30.81
CA GLY A 262 27.20 7.95 -32.11
C GLY A 262 26.63 8.84 -33.24
N CYS A 263 25.92 9.93 -32.96
CA CYS A 263 25.39 10.86 -33.95
C CYS A 263 24.80 12.17 -33.37
N ARG A 264 24.75 12.36 -32.05
CA ARG A 264 24.11 13.57 -31.46
C ARG A 264 24.90 14.15 -30.29
N THR A 265 25.09 15.46 -30.36
CA THR A 265 25.61 16.30 -29.28
C THR A 265 24.50 16.64 -28.29
N LEU A 266 24.57 16.12 -27.06
CA LEU A 266 23.70 16.55 -25.95
C LEU A 266 24.44 17.56 -25.08
N THR A 267 23.84 18.74 -24.89
CA THR A 267 24.27 19.75 -23.92
C THR A 267 23.33 19.70 -22.71
N ILE A 268 23.85 19.35 -21.54
CA ILE A 268 23.06 19.29 -20.29
C ILE A 268 23.36 20.57 -19.48
N PRO A 269 22.40 21.49 -19.28
CA PRO A 269 22.70 22.84 -18.81
C PRO A 269 23.25 22.97 -17.39
N GLN A 270 23.10 21.99 -16.49
CA GLN A 270 23.55 22.10 -15.10
C GLN A 270 23.45 20.74 -14.37
N VAL A 271 24.01 20.68 -13.16
CA VAL A 271 24.22 19.48 -12.32
C VAL A 271 22.99 18.57 -12.30
N SER A 272 23.09 17.43 -12.96
CA SER A 272 22.07 16.37 -12.89
C SER A 272 22.71 15.01 -13.09
N ARG A 273 22.06 13.98 -12.55
CA ARG A 273 22.35 12.58 -12.85
C ARG A 273 21.60 12.19 -14.10
N TYR A 274 22.27 11.52 -15.05
CA TYR A 274 21.65 11.05 -16.29
C TYR A 274 22.17 9.66 -16.64
N ALA A 275 21.34 8.89 -17.35
CA ALA A 275 21.73 7.61 -17.90
C ALA A 275 22.07 7.75 -19.39
N VAL A 276 23.13 7.08 -19.83
CA VAL A 276 23.56 7.04 -21.24
C VAL A 276 23.59 5.59 -21.70
N ALA A 277 23.09 5.33 -22.90
CA ALA A 277 23.23 4.03 -23.55
C ALA A 277 24.70 3.76 -23.89
N ARG A 278 25.21 2.58 -23.54
CA ARG A 278 26.54 2.08 -23.95
C ARG A 278 26.47 1.28 -25.25
N ASP A 279 25.33 0.65 -25.48
CA ASP A 279 25.11 -0.28 -26.57
C ASP A 279 23.85 0.10 -27.37
N SER A 280 23.66 -0.53 -28.53
CA SER A 280 22.39 -0.46 -29.25
C SER A 280 21.30 -1.16 -28.46
N ILE A 281 20.21 -0.45 -28.16
CA ILE A 281 19.09 -0.94 -27.36
C ILE A 281 17.87 -1.08 -28.27
N PRO A 282 17.33 -2.30 -28.46
CA PRO A 282 16.09 -2.50 -29.19
C PRO A 282 14.92 -1.73 -28.57
N ALA A 283 14.06 -1.19 -29.43
CA ALA A 283 12.82 -0.55 -28.96
C ALA A 283 11.95 -1.56 -28.18
N GLY A 284 11.39 -1.12 -27.05
CA GLY A 284 10.59 -1.97 -26.16
C GLY A 284 11.38 -2.75 -25.10
N SER A 285 12.72 -2.67 -25.12
CA SER A 285 13.57 -3.25 -24.07
C SER A 285 13.31 -2.62 -22.69
N ILE A 286 13.18 -3.47 -21.66
CA ILE A 286 13.10 -3.04 -20.26
C ILE A 286 14.53 -2.73 -19.80
N LEU A 287 14.83 -1.45 -19.54
CA LEU A 287 16.16 -1.03 -19.10
C LEU A 287 16.32 -0.99 -17.59
N MET A 288 15.23 -0.84 -16.85
CA MET A 288 15.25 -0.79 -15.39
C MET A 288 13.91 -1.31 -14.86
N ALA A 289 13.98 -2.19 -13.87
CA ALA A 289 12.83 -2.70 -13.16
C ALA A 289 13.17 -2.79 -11.68
N GLU A 290 12.64 -1.85 -10.90
CA GLU A 290 12.98 -1.68 -9.49
C GLU A 290 11.72 -1.69 -8.62
N LYS A 291 11.84 -2.26 -7.41
CA LYS A 291 10.79 -2.13 -6.40
C LYS A 291 10.87 -0.72 -5.77
N PRO A 292 9.78 0.05 -5.74
CA PRO A 292 9.80 1.38 -5.16
C PRO A 292 10.07 1.31 -3.64
N TYR A 293 10.85 2.26 -3.12
CA TYR A 293 11.11 2.39 -1.68
C TYR A 293 9.83 2.64 -0.88
N ALA A 294 8.96 3.50 -1.40
CA ALA A 294 7.64 3.78 -0.86
C ALA A 294 6.65 4.04 -1.99
N THR A 295 5.37 3.79 -1.74
CA THR A 295 4.29 4.01 -2.71
C THR A 295 3.12 4.71 -2.04
N ALA A 296 2.39 5.54 -2.77
CA ALA A 296 1.15 6.16 -2.31
C ALA A 296 0.06 5.97 -3.37
N MET A 297 -1.16 5.68 -2.94
CA MET A 297 -2.30 5.46 -3.84
C MET A 297 -3.12 6.74 -3.99
N LYS A 298 -3.54 7.05 -5.23
CA LYS A 298 -4.54 8.10 -5.46
C LYS A 298 -5.88 7.74 -4.82
N VAL A 299 -6.49 8.71 -4.14
CA VAL A 299 -7.71 8.50 -3.35
C VAL A 299 -8.85 7.90 -4.16
N ASP A 300 -9.03 8.34 -5.41
CA ASP A 300 -10.07 7.85 -6.33
C ASP A 300 -9.91 6.38 -6.74
N LYS A 301 -8.77 5.74 -6.44
CA LYS A 301 -8.48 4.34 -6.77
C LYS A 301 -8.64 3.38 -5.59
N ILE A 302 -8.84 3.87 -4.37
CA ILE A 302 -8.86 3.04 -3.14
C ILE A 302 -9.94 1.96 -3.16
N SER A 303 -11.07 2.20 -3.81
CA SER A 303 -12.16 1.23 -3.93
C SER A 303 -11.92 0.14 -4.98
N LYS A 304 -10.91 0.30 -5.85
CA LYS A 304 -10.67 -0.57 -7.01
C LYS A 304 -9.35 -1.33 -6.92
N LEU A 305 -8.36 -0.79 -6.22
CA LEU A 305 -7.00 -1.30 -6.16
C LEU A 305 -6.60 -1.62 -4.72
N CYS A 306 -5.75 -2.64 -4.55
CA CYS A 306 -5.16 -3.01 -3.28
C CYS A 306 -4.32 -1.86 -2.72
N PHE A 307 -4.61 -1.43 -1.51
CA PHE A 307 -3.95 -0.30 -0.87
C PHE A 307 -2.42 -0.45 -0.73
N ASN A 308 -1.93 -1.70 -0.73
CA ASN A 308 -0.50 -2.02 -0.62
C ASN A 308 0.19 -2.21 -1.98
N CYS A 309 -0.32 -3.10 -2.84
CA CYS A 309 0.37 -3.53 -4.07
C CYS A 309 -0.27 -3.01 -5.36
N PHE A 310 -1.36 -2.25 -5.26
CA PHE A 310 -2.10 -1.64 -6.37
C PHE A 310 -2.73 -2.64 -7.37
N LYS A 311 -2.68 -3.94 -7.09
CA LYS A 311 -3.42 -4.95 -7.85
C LYS A 311 -4.92 -4.71 -7.76
N ARG A 312 -5.64 -4.89 -8.87
CA ARG A 312 -7.10 -4.80 -8.90
C ARG A 312 -7.74 -5.74 -7.88
N LEU A 313 -8.71 -5.24 -7.14
CA LEU A 313 -9.44 -6.01 -6.15
C LEU A 313 -10.47 -6.90 -6.84
N VAL A 314 -10.48 -8.18 -6.43
CA VAL A 314 -11.47 -9.18 -6.85
C VAL A 314 -12.17 -9.73 -5.61
N ALA A 315 -11.39 -10.12 -4.60
CA ALA A 315 -11.86 -10.55 -3.28
C ALA A 315 -11.19 -9.68 -2.21
N PRO A 316 -11.68 -8.45 -1.97
CA PRO A 316 -11.03 -7.54 -1.03
C PRO A 316 -11.02 -8.13 0.39
N VAL A 317 -9.88 -7.94 1.06
CA VAL A 317 -9.63 -8.23 2.47
C VAL A 317 -9.65 -6.91 3.22
N ALA A 318 -10.39 -6.86 4.33
CA ALA A 318 -10.56 -5.64 5.12
C ALA A 318 -9.32 -5.30 5.96
N CYS A 319 -9.06 -4.01 6.15
CA CYS A 319 -8.24 -3.54 7.29
C CYS A 319 -8.86 -4.02 8.61
N THR A 320 -8.05 -4.20 9.65
CA THR A 320 -8.50 -4.64 10.98
C THR A 320 -9.28 -3.54 11.73
N TRP A 321 -8.97 -2.27 11.48
CA TRP A 321 -9.45 -1.15 12.30
C TRP A 321 -10.40 -0.21 11.54
N CYS A 322 -9.96 0.32 10.40
CA CYS A 322 -10.80 1.18 9.56
C CYS A 322 -11.58 0.39 8.50
N SER A 323 -12.56 1.04 7.90
CA SER A 323 -13.26 0.55 6.70
C SER A 323 -12.88 1.33 5.43
N SER A 324 -11.86 2.19 5.50
CA SER A 324 -11.52 3.14 4.43
C SER A 324 -10.68 2.52 3.32
N VAL A 325 -9.91 1.47 3.62
CA VAL A 325 -8.97 0.83 2.69
C VAL A 325 -9.19 -0.67 2.62
N SER A 326 -8.73 -1.28 1.53
CA SER A 326 -8.87 -2.72 1.30
C SER A 326 -7.66 -3.30 0.57
N PHE A 327 -7.49 -4.61 0.72
CA PHE A 327 -6.29 -5.32 0.27
C PHE A 327 -6.66 -6.51 -0.61
N CYS A 328 -5.77 -6.91 -1.53
CA CYS A 328 -6.01 -8.10 -2.36
C CYS A 328 -5.78 -9.42 -1.62
N SER A 329 -5.13 -9.40 -0.46
CA SER A 329 -4.82 -10.58 0.34
C SER A 329 -4.52 -10.23 1.80
N ALA A 330 -4.57 -11.24 2.68
CA ALA A 330 -4.13 -11.12 4.08
C ALA A 330 -2.67 -10.66 4.18
N GLY A 331 -1.79 -11.15 3.31
CA GLY A 331 -0.39 -10.74 3.26
C GLY A 331 -0.22 -9.24 2.97
N CYS A 332 -0.94 -8.71 1.98
CA CYS A 332 -0.91 -7.27 1.68
C CYS A 332 -1.47 -6.42 2.84
N ARG A 333 -2.55 -6.88 3.50
CA ARG A 333 -3.09 -6.21 4.69
C ARG A 333 -2.05 -6.17 5.80
N ASN A 334 -1.49 -7.32 6.14
CA ASN A 334 -0.55 -7.45 7.25
C ASN A 334 0.72 -6.64 7.00
N LEU A 335 1.25 -6.66 5.76
CA LEU A 335 2.41 -5.84 5.39
C LEU A 335 2.13 -4.33 5.51
N ALA A 336 0.96 -3.87 5.04
CA ALA A 336 0.59 -2.47 5.19
C ALA A 336 0.43 -2.07 6.66
N LEU A 337 -0.23 -2.91 7.47
CA LEU A 337 -0.36 -2.71 8.92
C LEU A 337 0.98 -2.81 9.66
N ALA A 338 1.98 -3.51 9.13
CA ALA A 338 3.31 -3.58 9.74
C ALA A 338 4.20 -2.38 9.38
N THR A 339 3.94 -1.71 8.25
CA THR A 339 4.83 -0.68 7.68
C THR A 339 4.22 0.72 7.79
N HIS A 340 3.39 1.12 6.84
CA HIS A 340 2.90 2.48 6.70
C HIS A 340 1.50 2.68 7.32
N HIS A 341 0.58 1.76 7.08
CA HIS A 341 -0.81 1.96 7.46
C HIS A 341 -1.02 1.94 8.97
N LYS A 342 -0.12 1.36 9.78
CA LYS A 342 -0.17 1.50 11.25
C LYS A 342 -0.10 2.94 11.75
N TRP A 343 0.52 3.84 10.99
CA TRP A 343 0.61 5.24 11.38
C TRP A 343 -0.54 6.05 10.78
N GLU A 344 -1.03 5.62 9.62
CA GLU A 344 -2.08 6.30 8.88
C GLU A 344 -3.50 5.91 9.31
N CYS A 345 -3.73 4.69 9.79
CA CYS A 345 -5.08 4.08 9.84
C CYS A 345 -6.12 4.94 10.57
N ASN A 346 -5.77 5.45 11.75
CA ASN A 346 -6.64 6.26 12.61
C ASN A 346 -6.81 7.72 12.13
N TYR A 347 -6.05 8.11 11.12
CA TYR A 347 -6.00 9.47 10.59
C TYR A 347 -6.24 9.50 9.08
N TYR A 348 -6.54 8.36 8.46
CA TYR A 348 -6.44 8.25 7.01
C TYR A 348 -7.46 9.14 6.31
N ASP A 349 -8.73 9.14 6.76
CA ASP A 349 -9.72 10.05 6.20
C ASP A 349 -9.41 11.51 6.56
N PHE A 350 -8.78 11.81 7.71
CA PHE A 350 -8.28 13.17 8.01
C PHE A 350 -7.23 13.65 7.02
N LEU A 351 -6.31 12.77 6.62
CA LEU A 351 -5.28 13.08 5.61
C LEU A 351 -5.89 13.27 4.22
N VAL A 352 -6.91 12.48 3.88
CA VAL A 352 -7.65 12.65 2.63
C VAL A 352 -8.39 14.00 2.62
N ASP A 353 -9.14 14.29 3.68
CA ASP A 353 -9.93 15.53 3.83
C ASP A 353 -9.06 16.78 3.99
N SER A 354 -7.77 16.62 4.28
CA SER A 354 -6.83 17.75 4.25
C SER A 354 -6.60 18.25 2.82
N GLY A 355 -6.92 17.46 1.79
CA GLY A 355 -6.70 17.81 0.39
C GLY A 355 -5.21 17.85 0.00
N MET A 356 -4.33 17.24 0.80
CA MET A 356 -2.90 17.22 0.53
C MET A 356 -2.57 16.44 -0.75
N SER A 357 -1.44 16.79 -1.38
CA SER A 357 -1.01 16.10 -2.59
C SER A 357 -0.56 14.67 -2.30
N LEU A 358 -0.56 13.83 -3.33
CA LEU A 358 -0.05 12.46 -3.25
C LEU A 358 1.42 12.43 -2.76
N ASN A 359 2.19 13.49 -3.03
CA ASN A 359 3.57 13.60 -2.58
C ASN A 359 3.66 13.70 -1.05
N CYS A 360 2.68 14.31 -0.37
CA CYS A 360 2.65 14.37 1.10
C CYS A 360 2.46 12.98 1.72
N PHE A 361 1.56 12.16 1.14
CA PHE A 361 1.43 10.75 1.52
C PHE A 361 2.74 9.98 1.27
N LEU A 362 3.38 10.21 0.12
CA LEU A 362 4.65 9.57 -0.20
C LEU A 362 5.75 9.96 0.80
N SER A 363 5.88 11.24 1.15
CA SER A 363 6.84 11.74 2.15
C SER A 363 6.62 11.08 3.52
N LEU A 364 5.36 10.99 3.98
CA LEU A 364 5.02 10.29 5.21
C LEU A 364 5.45 8.82 5.17
N ARG A 365 5.20 8.15 4.04
CA ARG A 365 5.54 6.73 3.85
C ARG A 365 7.03 6.47 3.73
N ILE A 366 7.80 7.39 3.14
CA ILE A 366 9.27 7.32 3.11
C ILE A 366 9.82 7.30 4.53
N ILE A 367 9.36 8.21 5.40
CA ILE A 367 9.82 8.27 6.80
C ILE A 367 9.38 7.03 7.57
N THR A 368 8.12 6.63 7.44
CA THR A 368 7.55 5.55 8.25
C THR A 368 7.95 4.12 7.84
N GLN A 369 8.80 3.95 6.82
CA GLN A 369 9.43 2.65 6.53
C GLN A 369 10.35 2.19 7.65
N HIS A 370 10.89 3.13 8.43
CA HIS A 370 11.81 2.86 9.54
C HIS A 370 11.34 3.53 10.82
N THR A 371 12.06 3.25 11.92
CA THR A 371 11.78 3.80 13.25
C THR A 371 12.73 4.93 13.61
N LEU A 372 12.44 5.64 14.70
CA LEU A 372 13.29 6.72 15.20
C LEU A 372 14.74 6.25 15.45
N ALA A 373 14.91 5.06 16.04
CA ALA A 373 16.24 4.48 16.33
C ALA A 373 17.08 4.31 15.06
N PHE A 374 16.46 3.87 13.96
CA PHE A 374 17.12 3.81 12.66
C PHE A 374 17.60 5.20 12.21
N PHE A 375 16.74 6.22 12.26
CA PHE A 375 17.10 7.59 11.87
C PHE A 375 18.19 8.19 12.74
N GLN A 376 18.18 7.94 14.05
CA GLN A 376 19.24 8.35 14.96
C GLN A 376 20.59 7.73 14.56
N LYS A 377 20.61 6.45 14.19
CA LYS A 377 21.82 5.73 13.75
C LYS A 377 22.37 6.27 12.43
N ILE A 378 21.51 6.59 11.46
CA ILE A 378 21.96 7.09 10.15
C ILE A 378 22.19 8.61 10.11
N ARG A 379 21.79 9.36 11.14
CA ARG A 379 21.93 10.82 11.20
C ARG A 379 23.32 11.34 10.82
N PRO A 380 24.45 10.75 11.29
CA PRO A 380 25.78 11.21 10.87
C PRO A 380 26.02 11.06 9.37
N ARG A 381 25.42 10.05 8.76
CA ARG A 381 25.56 9.74 7.33
C ARG A 381 24.73 10.64 6.42
N LEU A 382 23.71 11.31 6.95
CA LEU A 382 22.86 12.24 6.19
C LEU A 382 23.62 13.49 5.70
N GLN A 383 24.78 13.78 6.30
CA GLN A 383 25.65 14.89 5.91
C GLN A 383 26.76 14.46 4.93
N GLU A 384 26.83 13.16 4.59
CA GLU A 384 27.79 12.68 3.59
C GLU A 384 27.45 13.24 2.21
N LYS A 385 28.50 13.59 1.45
CA LYS A 385 28.33 13.98 0.04
C LYS A 385 27.66 12.86 -0.74
N VAL A 386 26.75 13.24 -1.65
CA VAL A 386 26.11 12.32 -2.59
C VAL A 386 27.18 11.52 -3.33
N ARG A 387 27.09 10.18 -3.25
CA ARG A 387 27.95 9.28 -4.00
C ARG A 387 27.14 8.69 -5.16
N LEU A 388 27.73 8.65 -6.35
CA LEU A 388 27.13 7.89 -7.44
C LEU A 388 27.25 6.39 -7.16
N PRO A 389 26.25 5.59 -7.56
CA PRO A 389 26.35 4.14 -7.48
C PRO A 389 27.57 3.64 -8.25
N SER A 390 28.32 2.73 -7.63
CA SER A 390 29.50 2.08 -8.22
C SER A 390 29.43 0.57 -8.00
N SER A 391 30.35 -0.18 -8.61
CA SER A 391 30.46 -1.63 -8.34
C SER A 391 30.83 -1.94 -6.88
N GLU A 392 31.54 -1.03 -6.20
CA GLU A 392 31.90 -1.16 -4.78
C GLU A 392 30.73 -0.77 -3.86
N PHE A 393 29.94 0.22 -4.28
CA PHE A 393 28.78 0.73 -3.55
C PHE A 393 27.55 0.72 -4.48
N PRO A 394 26.99 -0.46 -4.77
CA PRO A 394 25.87 -0.59 -5.69
C PRO A 394 24.61 0.06 -5.13
N HIS A 395 23.79 0.63 -6.02
CA HIS A 395 22.50 1.22 -5.66
C HIS A 395 21.58 0.17 -5.05
N SER A 396 20.92 0.55 -3.97
CA SER A 396 19.93 -0.29 -3.30
C SER A 396 18.57 0.41 -3.24
N PRO A 397 17.51 -0.13 -3.86
CA PRO A 397 16.16 0.44 -3.81
C PRO A 397 15.60 0.59 -2.40
N SER A 398 16.08 -0.25 -1.48
CA SER A 398 15.58 -0.34 -0.10
C SER A 398 16.43 0.45 0.89
N ASP A 399 17.52 1.09 0.44
CA ASP A 399 18.31 1.97 1.30
C ASP A 399 17.67 3.37 1.32
N TYR A 400 17.41 3.88 2.52
CA TYR A 400 16.91 5.23 2.73
C TYR A 400 17.83 6.28 2.11
N LEU A 401 19.15 6.08 2.17
CA LEU A 401 20.12 7.03 1.62
C LEU A 401 19.97 7.19 0.11
N SER A 402 19.56 6.14 -0.60
CA SER A 402 19.27 6.21 -2.04
C SER A 402 18.17 7.22 -2.36
N VAL A 403 17.17 7.34 -1.49
CA VAL A 403 16.06 8.31 -1.62
C VAL A 403 16.46 9.68 -1.10
N TYR A 404 17.17 9.75 0.02
CA TYR A 404 17.62 11.00 0.62
C TYR A 404 18.60 11.77 -0.28
N GLN A 405 19.42 11.05 -1.05
CA GLN A 405 20.41 11.62 -1.97
C GLN A 405 19.83 11.98 -3.36
N LEU A 406 18.50 11.92 -3.54
CA LEU A 406 17.87 12.44 -4.75
C LEU A 406 18.07 13.97 -4.83
N VAL A 407 18.35 14.49 -6.03
CA VAL A 407 18.62 15.92 -6.25
C VAL A 407 17.32 16.72 -6.08
N GLY A 408 17.28 17.62 -5.09
CA GLY A 408 16.10 18.45 -4.77
C GLY A 408 16.00 19.77 -5.55
N LEU A 409 17.09 20.20 -6.20
CA LEU A 409 17.22 21.49 -6.92
C LEU A 409 16.78 22.70 -6.06
N GLU A 410 17.15 22.68 -4.78
CA GLU A 410 16.76 23.69 -3.79
C GLU A 410 17.28 25.09 -4.17
N GLU A 411 18.46 25.15 -4.78
CA GLU A 411 19.11 26.37 -5.26
C GLU A 411 18.32 27.11 -6.36
N HIS A 412 17.38 26.43 -7.01
CA HIS A 412 16.51 26.99 -8.05
C HIS A 412 15.14 27.41 -7.52
N ARG A 413 14.82 27.10 -6.27
CA ARG A 413 13.53 27.44 -5.66
C ARG A 413 13.56 28.85 -5.12
N GLN A 414 12.43 29.55 -5.26
CA GLN A 414 12.26 30.84 -4.60
C GLN A 414 12.22 30.62 -3.09
N PRO A 415 12.89 31.47 -2.27
CA PRO A 415 12.93 31.29 -0.81
C PRO A 415 11.54 31.15 -0.18
N ASN A 416 10.55 31.89 -0.67
CA ASN A 416 9.18 31.86 -0.15
C ASN A 416 8.44 30.56 -0.47
N SER A 417 8.87 29.81 -1.48
CA SER A 417 8.25 28.51 -1.84
C SER A 417 8.48 27.42 -0.79
N PHE A 418 9.45 27.62 0.11
CA PHE A 418 9.74 26.69 1.20
C PHE A 418 8.76 26.81 2.37
N ILE A 419 8.18 27.99 2.63
CA ILE A 419 7.23 28.20 3.73
C ILE A 419 6.07 27.17 3.69
N PRO A 420 5.31 27.06 2.59
CA PRO A 420 4.23 26.07 2.49
C PRO A 420 4.70 24.63 2.69
N LEU A 421 5.89 24.27 2.18
CA LEU A 421 6.47 22.94 2.31
C LEU A 421 6.85 22.63 3.76
N THR A 422 7.44 23.60 4.47
CA THR A 422 7.81 23.49 5.88
C THR A 422 6.59 23.43 6.79
N ILE A 423 5.50 24.14 6.46
CA ILE A 423 4.22 24.03 7.17
C ILE A 423 3.63 22.63 7.00
N MET A 424 3.66 22.06 5.78
CA MET A 424 3.23 20.68 5.55
C MET A 424 4.11 19.67 6.29
N ALA A 425 5.43 19.85 6.29
CA ALA A 425 6.34 19.03 7.09
C ALA A 425 6.00 19.09 8.59
N SER A 426 5.69 20.29 9.11
CA SER A 426 5.24 20.48 10.49
C SER A 426 3.90 19.77 10.78
N PHE A 427 2.97 19.78 9.82
CA PHE A 427 1.71 19.05 9.92
C PHE A 427 1.92 17.54 9.98
N LEU A 428 2.74 16.98 9.09
CA LEU A 428 3.08 15.55 9.09
C LEU A 428 3.86 15.14 10.35
N LEU A 429 4.71 16.04 10.88
CA LEU A 429 5.39 15.81 12.16
C LEU A 429 4.37 15.73 13.33
N LYS A 430 3.39 16.63 13.38
CA LYS A 430 2.31 16.57 14.38
C LYS A 430 1.49 15.29 14.25
N LEU A 431 1.24 14.82 13.02
CA LEU A 431 0.59 13.54 12.79
C LEU A 431 1.41 12.38 13.37
N LEU A 432 2.72 12.33 13.10
CA LEU A 432 3.61 11.29 13.65
C LEU A 432 3.63 11.30 15.18
N GLN A 433 3.64 12.49 15.80
CA GLN A 433 3.50 12.63 17.26
C GLN A 433 2.19 12.02 17.75
N ARG A 434 1.06 12.34 17.12
CA ARG A 434 -0.25 11.79 17.49
C ARG A 434 -0.43 10.31 17.15
N ALA A 435 0.33 9.79 16.20
CA ALA A 435 0.36 8.37 15.87
C ALA A 435 1.30 7.57 16.78
N ASN A 436 1.89 8.20 17.82
CA ASN A 436 2.85 7.60 18.74
C ASN A 436 4.07 7.00 18.01
N TYR A 437 4.52 7.67 16.94
CA TYR A 437 5.69 7.21 16.17
C TYR A 437 7.00 7.29 16.98
N PHE A 438 7.13 8.29 17.85
CA PHE A 438 8.35 8.55 18.60
C PHE A 438 8.45 7.76 19.92
N ASP A 439 7.31 7.34 20.48
CA ASP A 439 7.24 6.75 21.83
C ASP A 439 7.22 5.21 21.83
N ARG A 440 7.15 4.57 20.65
CA ARG A 440 7.16 3.10 20.56
C ARG A 440 8.58 2.56 20.75
N ASN A 441 8.86 2.03 21.94
CA ASN A 441 9.91 1.04 22.12
C ASN A 441 9.51 -0.24 21.39
N GLU A 442 10.32 -0.67 20.43
CA GLU A 442 10.10 -1.91 19.65
C GLU A 442 10.08 -3.17 20.53
N GLU A 443 10.61 -3.09 21.75
CA GLU A 443 10.80 -4.24 22.66
C GLU A 443 9.51 -4.78 23.28
N THR A 444 8.44 -3.98 23.43
CA THR A 444 7.24 -4.45 24.16
C THR A 444 6.18 -5.08 23.28
N GLY A 445 6.24 -4.94 21.95
CA GLY A 445 5.25 -5.55 21.03
C GLY A 445 3.79 -5.15 21.28
N GLU A 446 3.52 -4.24 22.20
CA GLU A 446 2.17 -3.89 22.61
C GLU A 446 1.50 -3.02 21.55
N HIS A 447 0.55 -3.64 20.87
CA HIS A 447 -0.38 -2.99 19.99
C HIS A 447 -1.33 -2.09 20.81
N LEU A 448 -0.90 -0.85 21.10
CA LEU A 448 -1.70 0.21 21.73
C LEU A 448 -2.82 0.75 20.82
N TRP A 449 -3.64 -0.15 20.27
CA TRP A 449 -4.89 0.20 19.58
C TRP A 449 -6.10 0.14 20.52
N SER A 450 -5.88 -0.18 21.81
CA SER A 450 -6.91 -0.39 22.83
C SER A 450 -6.98 0.68 23.92
N GLN A 451 -6.19 1.76 23.84
CA GLN A 451 -6.25 2.84 24.83
C GLN A 451 -6.61 4.17 24.15
N GLU A 452 -7.92 4.38 24.01
CA GLU A 452 -8.69 5.59 24.34
C GLU A 452 -10.14 5.39 23.85
#